data_AF-A0A2M7EDE3-F1
#
_entry.id   AF-A0A2M7EDE3-F1
#
_cell.length_a   1.000
_cell.length_b   1.000
_cell.length_c   1.000
_cell.angle_alpha   90.00
_cell.angle_beta   90.00
_cell.angle_gamma   90.00
#
_symmetry.space_group_name_H-M   'P 1'
#
loop_
_entity.id
_entity.type
_entity.pdbx_description
1 polymer ?
#
loop_
_entity_poly.entity_id
_entity_poly.type
_entity_poly.pdbx_seq_one_letter_code
_entity_poly.pdbx_strand_id
1 'polypeptide(L)'
;MKRFIVLAVISGLFIFGCAKKEEQKGQYLVKINGVTITKEDLKKEVEALPPFAQKMFEGEEGIARLVDELIKKELLYQEAKKKGLDKDAGYLKKVADSQKLILISALLEKEIEDKAKLSDKDIRDFYEKNKADFTVQGKTVEFEKVRDMLAQRLTAQKQKEVFDGYVENLKKSYKIDVNKEAIAGLSKKAETKKEEVKEPVKEAPMKEEPVKEEKKAPSKEKPKK
;
A
#
# COMPACT_ATOMS: atom_id res chain seq x y z
N MET A 1 -57.51 -46.31 -35.32
CA MET A 1 -56.68 -47.43 -35.84
C MET A 1 -55.37 -47.48 -35.06
N LYS A 2 -55.09 -48.63 -34.42
CA LYS A 2 -53.78 -49.23 -34.04
C LYS A 2 -52.77 -48.33 -33.27
N ARG A 3 -52.52 -48.53 -31.95
CA ARG A 3 -51.59 -49.49 -31.29
C ARG A 3 -50.10 -49.18 -31.62
N PHE A 4 -49.08 -49.15 -30.75
CA PHE A 4 -48.79 -49.50 -29.34
C PHE A 4 -47.35 -48.96 -29.01
N ILE A 5 -47.09 -48.56 -27.74
CA ILE A 5 -45.97 -48.92 -26.80
C ILE A 5 -44.51 -48.85 -27.34
N VAL A 6 -43.50 -48.22 -26.70
CA VAL A 6 -42.71 -48.72 -25.53
C VAL A 6 -41.89 -47.56 -24.90
N LEU A 7 -41.95 -47.48 -23.57
CA LEU A 7 -41.03 -46.78 -22.67
C LEU A 7 -39.60 -47.34 -22.76
N ALA A 8 -38.60 -46.48 -22.96
CA ALA A 8 -37.22 -46.78 -22.57
C ALA A 8 -36.74 -45.72 -21.57
N VAL A 9 -37.07 -45.96 -20.30
CA VAL A 9 -36.46 -45.32 -19.13
C VAL A 9 -35.01 -45.81 -19.06
N ILE A 10 -34.07 -45.02 -19.59
CA ILE A 10 -32.65 -45.19 -19.24
C ILE A 10 -32.39 -44.27 -18.06
N SER A 11 -32.68 -44.84 -16.89
CA SER A 11 -32.15 -44.42 -15.60
C SER A 11 -30.62 -44.56 -15.64
N GLY A 12 -29.96 -43.53 -16.18
CA GLY A 12 -28.53 -43.33 -16.00
C GLY A 12 -28.31 -42.70 -14.64
N LEU A 13 -28.07 -43.52 -13.63
CA LEU A 13 -27.48 -43.14 -12.35
C LEU A 13 -26.19 -42.34 -12.64
N PHE A 14 -26.30 -41.01 -12.69
CA PHE A 14 -25.14 -40.15 -12.50
C PHE A 14 -24.78 -40.25 -11.03
N ILE A 15 -23.91 -41.21 -10.74
CA ILE A 15 -23.17 -41.31 -9.50
C ILE A 15 -22.41 -39.99 -9.43
N PHE A 16 -22.94 -39.04 -8.66
CA PHE A 16 -22.17 -37.94 -8.10
C PHE A 16 -21.10 -38.58 -7.21
N GLY A 17 -20.03 -39.02 -7.85
CA GLY A 17 -18.77 -39.30 -7.21
C GLY A 17 -18.33 -37.98 -6.62
N CYS A 18 -18.68 -37.75 -5.36
CA CYS A 18 -17.87 -36.93 -4.47
C CYS A 18 -16.48 -37.58 -4.46
N ALA A 19 -15.65 -37.19 -5.43
CA ALA A 19 -14.23 -37.32 -5.35
C ALA A 19 -13.82 -36.53 -4.11
N LYS A 20 -13.77 -37.24 -2.99
CA LYS A 20 -13.17 -36.78 -1.75
C LYS A 20 -11.74 -36.45 -2.14
N LYS A 21 -11.51 -35.16 -2.37
CA LYS A 21 -10.23 -34.57 -2.75
C LYS A 21 -9.22 -35.09 -1.72
N GLU A 22 -8.43 -36.09 -2.10
CA GLU A 22 -7.31 -36.54 -1.30
C GLU A 22 -6.40 -35.33 -1.15
N GLU A 23 -6.47 -34.70 0.03
CA GLU A 23 -5.53 -33.66 0.39
C GLU A 23 -4.13 -34.29 0.33
N GLN A 24 -3.36 -33.90 -0.68
CA GLN A 24 -2.00 -34.39 -0.87
C GLN A 24 -1.20 -34.10 0.41
N LYS A 25 -0.93 -35.15 1.19
CA LYS A 25 -0.28 -35.13 2.52
C LYS A 25 1.18 -34.63 2.54
N GLY A 26 1.64 -33.92 1.50
CA GLY A 26 2.99 -33.37 1.42
C GLY A 26 3.10 -31.97 0.80
N GLN A 27 1.99 -31.37 0.36
CA GLN A 27 2.01 -30.04 -0.28
C GLN A 27 1.81 -28.87 0.70
N TYR A 28 1.36 -29.12 1.92
CA TYR A 28 1.04 -28.07 2.88
C TYR A 28 1.96 -28.10 4.09
N LEU A 29 2.31 -26.90 4.58
CA LEU A 29 3.02 -26.70 5.84
C LEU A 29 2.03 -26.49 6.99
N VAL A 30 0.97 -25.72 6.74
CA VAL A 30 -0.05 -25.41 7.74
C VAL A 30 -1.43 -25.35 7.10
N LYS A 31 -2.48 -25.73 7.85
CA LYS A 31 -3.87 -25.50 7.49
C LYS A 31 -4.61 -24.77 8.61
N ILE A 32 -5.31 -23.70 8.27
CA ILE A 32 -6.07 -22.85 9.21
C ILE A 32 -7.44 -22.58 8.60
N ASN A 33 -8.49 -23.23 9.11
CA ASN A 33 -9.89 -23.04 8.68
C ASN A 33 -10.09 -23.01 7.15
N GLY A 34 -9.46 -23.95 6.43
CA GLY A 34 -9.57 -24.07 4.97
C GLY A 34 -8.53 -23.26 4.18
N VAL A 35 -7.77 -22.37 4.82
CA VAL A 35 -6.57 -21.75 4.23
C VAL A 35 -5.39 -22.69 4.41
N THR A 36 -4.60 -22.86 3.35
CA THR A 36 -3.42 -23.73 3.32
C THR A 36 -2.19 -22.87 3.05
N ILE A 37 -1.19 -22.93 3.92
CA ILE A 37 0.11 -22.29 3.73
C ILE A 37 1.06 -23.34 3.16
N THR A 38 1.68 -23.06 2.02
CA THR A 38 2.61 -23.97 1.32
C THR A 38 4.07 -23.51 1.40
N LYS A 39 4.98 -24.33 0.85
CA LYS A 39 6.40 -23.97 0.71
C LYS A 39 6.59 -22.79 -0.24
N GLU A 40 5.76 -22.71 -1.28
CA GLU A 40 5.78 -21.61 -2.25
C GLU A 40 5.37 -20.29 -1.62
N ASP A 41 4.38 -20.29 -0.73
CA ASP A 41 3.99 -19.07 0.01
C ASP A 41 5.14 -18.58 0.89
N LEU A 42 5.83 -19.50 1.57
CA LEU A 42 7.00 -19.21 2.39
C LEU A 42 8.12 -18.58 1.56
N LYS A 43 8.41 -19.17 0.40
CA LYS A 43 9.43 -18.67 -0.53
C LYS A 43 9.12 -17.25 -0.99
N LYS A 44 7.86 -16.97 -1.36
CA LYS A 44 7.44 -15.62 -1.78
C LYS A 44 7.59 -14.60 -0.65
N GLU A 45 7.23 -14.95 0.58
CA GLU A 45 7.38 -14.04 1.72
C GLU A 45 8.87 -13.73 1.97
N VAL A 46 9.76 -14.72 1.88
CA VAL A 46 11.22 -14.49 2.01
C VAL A 46 11.76 -13.64 0.86
N GLU A 47 11.41 -13.95 -0.39
CA GLU A 47 11.90 -13.20 -1.57
C GLU A 47 11.45 -11.73 -1.57
N ALA A 48 10.33 -11.42 -0.93
CA ALA A 48 9.84 -10.05 -0.78
C ALA A 48 10.63 -9.23 0.26
N LEU A 49 11.45 -9.87 1.10
CA LEU A 49 12.24 -9.19 2.12
C LEU A 49 13.56 -8.63 1.55
N PRO A 50 14.09 -7.54 2.12
CA PRO A 50 15.45 -7.10 1.83
C PRO A 50 16.50 -8.20 2.11
N PRO A 51 17.62 -8.25 1.37
CA PRO A 51 18.62 -9.32 1.50
C PRO A 51 19.16 -9.53 2.92
N PHE A 52 19.26 -8.46 3.73
CA PHE A 52 19.71 -8.58 5.12
C PHE A 52 18.71 -9.32 6.02
N ALA A 53 17.41 -9.23 5.72
CA ALA A 53 16.35 -9.87 6.48
C ALA A 53 16.11 -11.32 6.04
N GLN A 54 16.35 -11.64 4.76
CA GLN A 54 16.26 -13.02 4.23
C GLN A 54 17.11 -14.01 5.06
N LYS A 55 18.33 -13.59 5.41
CA LYS A 55 19.27 -14.39 6.22
C LYS A 55 18.74 -14.78 7.61
N MET A 56 17.80 -14.02 8.17
CA MET A 56 17.22 -14.29 9.49
C MET A 56 16.29 -15.52 9.51
N PHE A 57 15.85 -15.96 8.32
CA PHE A 57 14.92 -17.06 8.11
C PHE A 57 15.57 -18.28 7.47
N GLU A 58 16.90 -18.32 7.38
CA GLU A 58 17.65 -19.50 6.94
C GLU A 58 17.68 -20.59 8.02
N GLY A 59 17.82 -21.85 7.60
CA GLY A 59 17.85 -23.00 8.49
C GLY A 59 16.49 -23.37 9.09
N GLU A 60 16.42 -24.53 9.74
CA GLU A 60 15.16 -25.08 10.26
C GLU A 60 14.46 -24.14 11.25
N GLU A 61 15.22 -23.55 12.17
CA GLU A 61 14.68 -22.63 13.18
C GLU A 61 14.16 -21.33 12.55
N GLY A 62 14.88 -20.75 11.58
CA GLY A 62 14.46 -19.55 10.88
C GLY A 62 13.16 -19.78 10.10
N ILE A 63 13.07 -20.91 9.41
CA ILE A 63 11.87 -21.33 8.69
C ILE A 63 10.70 -21.58 9.65
N ALA A 64 10.93 -22.25 10.79
CA ALA A 64 9.89 -22.47 11.81
C ALA A 64 9.36 -21.14 12.36
N ARG A 65 10.24 -20.17 12.63
CA ARG A 65 9.85 -18.81 13.04
C ARG A 65 8.99 -18.11 11.99
N LEU A 66 9.35 -18.20 10.71
CA LEU A 66 8.55 -17.62 9.62
C LEU A 66 7.17 -18.27 9.51
N VAL A 67 7.09 -19.59 9.61
CA VAL A 67 5.82 -20.32 9.59
C VAL A 67 4.92 -19.87 10.76
N ASP A 68 5.47 -19.73 11.96
CA ASP A 68 4.74 -19.23 13.13
C ASP A 68 4.22 -17.79 12.94
N GLU A 69 5.00 -16.90 12.34
CA GLU A 69 4.55 -15.54 12.01
C GLU A 69 3.41 -15.53 10.96
N LEU A 70 3.48 -16.40 9.95
CA LEU A 70 2.39 -16.54 8.98
C LEU A 70 1.11 -17.09 9.63
N ILE A 71 1.24 -18.04 10.57
CA ILE A 71 0.11 -18.53 11.36
C ILE A 71 -0.54 -17.37 12.12
N LYS A 72 0.24 -16.58 12.86
CA LYS A 72 -0.27 -15.45 13.63
C LYS A 72 -0.99 -14.43 12.74
N LYS A 73 -0.38 -14.08 11.60
CA LYS A 73 -0.97 -13.16 10.61
C LYS A 73 -2.31 -13.66 10.09
N GLU A 74 -2.39 -14.94 9.72
CA GLU A 74 -3.63 -15.54 9.21
C GLU A 74 -4.72 -15.62 10.28
N LEU A 75 -4.37 -16.01 11.52
CA LEU A 75 -5.33 -16.03 12.64
C LEU A 75 -5.92 -14.63 12.92
N LEU A 76 -5.07 -13.60 12.94
CA LEU A 76 -5.52 -12.22 13.14
C LEU A 76 -6.40 -11.72 11.99
N TYR A 77 -6.06 -12.08 10.74
CA TYR A 77 -6.87 -11.74 9.57
C TYR A 77 -8.25 -12.38 9.62
N GLN A 78 -8.32 -13.68 9.93
CA GLN A 78 -9.61 -14.38 10.07
C GLN A 78 -10.45 -13.80 11.21
N GLU A 79 -9.85 -13.48 12.36
CA GLU A 79 -10.56 -12.86 13.47
C GLU A 79 -11.06 -11.45 13.11
N ALA A 80 -10.30 -10.65 12.36
CA ALA A 80 -10.74 -9.36 11.85
C ALA A 80 -11.98 -9.49 10.95
N LYS A 81 -12.01 -10.49 10.05
CA LYS A 81 -13.17 -10.79 9.20
C LYS A 81 -14.37 -11.29 10.00
N LYS A 82 -14.13 -12.16 10.98
CA LYS A 82 -15.18 -12.65 11.88
C LYS A 82 -15.83 -11.52 12.67
N LYS A 83 -15.04 -10.51 13.06
CA LYS A 83 -15.52 -9.26 13.69
C LYS A 83 -16.16 -8.26 12.72
N GLY A 84 -16.17 -8.56 11.41
CA GLY A 84 -16.77 -7.71 10.39
C GLY A 84 -15.99 -6.43 10.08
N LEU A 85 -14.71 -6.34 10.47
CA LEU A 85 -13.88 -5.16 10.19
C LEU A 85 -13.65 -4.97 8.68
N ASP A 86 -13.75 -6.03 7.90
CA ASP A 86 -13.69 -6.02 6.44
C ASP A 86 -14.93 -5.38 5.78
N LYS A 87 -15.98 -5.12 6.56
CA LYS A 87 -17.23 -4.45 6.13
C LYS A 87 -17.39 -3.05 6.71
N ASP A 88 -16.47 -2.63 7.58
CA ASP A 88 -16.49 -1.29 8.16
C ASP A 88 -16.35 -0.23 7.06
N ALA A 89 -17.14 0.84 7.15
CA ALA A 89 -17.16 1.89 6.14
C ALA A 89 -15.80 2.62 6.04
N GLY A 90 -15.11 2.79 7.16
CA GLY A 90 -13.78 3.39 7.21
C GLY A 90 -12.73 2.48 6.56
N TYR A 91 -12.78 1.17 6.81
CA TYR A 91 -11.94 0.19 6.14
C TYR A 91 -12.20 0.16 4.63
N LEU A 92 -13.45 0.02 4.20
CA LEU A 92 -13.82 -0.05 2.78
C LEU A 92 -13.42 1.22 2.02
N LYS A 93 -13.57 2.39 2.65
CA LYS A 93 -13.08 3.65 2.09
C LYS A 93 -11.55 3.62 1.90
N LYS A 94 -10.79 3.20 2.91
CA LYS A 94 -9.33 3.08 2.80
C LYS A 94 -8.92 2.11 1.70
N VAL A 95 -9.59 0.96 1.57
CA VAL A 95 -9.34 0.00 0.48
C VAL A 95 -9.58 0.65 -0.88
N ALA A 96 -10.71 1.33 -1.07
CA ALA A 96 -11.04 2.00 -2.33
C ALA A 96 -10.03 3.12 -2.68
N ASP A 97 -9.66 3.94 -1.69
CA ASP A 97 -8.68 5.01 -1.85
C ASP A 97 -7.30 4.43 -2.21
N SER A 98 -6.86 3.36 -1.53
CA SER A 98 -5.60 2.67 -1.85
C SER A 98 -5.61 2.02 -3.22
N GLN A 99 -6.69 1.33 -3.61
CA GLN A 99 -6.84 0.74 -4.95
C GLN A 99 -6.71 1.80 -6.05
N LYS A 100 -7.36 2.96 -5.86
CA LYS A 100 -7.24 4.08 -6.79
C LYS A 100 -5.79 4.57 -6.92
N LEU A 101 -5.10 4.76 -5.79
CA LEU A 101 -3.72 5.23 -5.79
C LEU A 101 -2.75 4.23 -6.42
N ILE A 102 -2.90 2.94 -6.12
CA ILE A 102 -2.09 1.87 -6.73
C ILE A 102 -2.28 1.86 -8.25
N LEU A 103 -3.53 1.99 -8.72
CA LEU A 103 -3.82 2.01 -10.16
C LEU A 103 -3.24 3.24 -10.85
N ILE A 104 -3.31 4.40 -10.21
CA ILE A 104 -2.66 5.62 -10.71
C ILE A 104 -1.14 5.43 -10.74
N SER A 105 -0.54 4.87 -9.68
CA SER A 105 0.91 4.62 -9.63
C SER A 105 1.36 3.70 -10.76
N ALA A 106 0.64 2.60 -11.00
CA ALA A 106 0.94 1.68 -12.09
C ALA A 106 0.84 2.35 -13.48
N LEU A 107 -0.11 3.29 -13.65
CA LEU A 107 -0.19 4.08 -14.86
C LEU A 107 1.01 5.03 -15.02
N LEU A 108 1.42 5.70 -13.95
CA LEU A 108 2.56 6.63 -13.99
C LEU A 108 3.87 5.91 -14.27
N GLU A 109 4.10 4.74 -13.66
CA GLU A 109 5.26 3.90 -13.95
C GLU A 109 5.35 3.58 -15.46
N LYS A 110 4.25 3.10 -16.03
CA LYS A 110 4.20 2.69 -17.44
C LYS A 110 4.23 3.85 -18.44
N GLU A 111 3.50 4.92 -18.17
CA GLU A 111 3.30 6.00 -19.14
C GLU A 111 4.29 7.14 -18.98
N ILE A 112 4.88 7.29 -17.80
CA ILE A 112 5.81 8.38 -17.48
C ILE A 112 7.22 7.81 -17.26
N GLU A 113 7.41 6.93 -16.28
CA GLU A 113 8.77 6.48 -15.91
C GLU A 113 9.42 5.66 -17.02
N ASP A 114 8.72 4.65 -17.55
CA ASP A 114 9.22 3.81 -18.63
C ASP A 114 9.54 4.60 -19.92
N LYS A 115 8.77 5.66 -20.19
CA LYS A 115 8.96 6.51 -21.38
C LYS A 115 9.97 7.64 -21.18
N ALA A 116 10.34 7.94 -19.94
CA ALA A 116 11.29 9.00 -19.59
C ALA A 116 12.71 8.48 -19.33
N LYS A 117 12.98 7.19 -19.54
CA LYS A 117 14.31 6.60 -19.39
C LYS A 117 15.32 7.29 -20.32
N LEU A 118 16.40 7.80 -19.72
CA LEU A 118 17.52 8.40 -20.43
C LEU A 118 18.68 7.42 -20.52
N SER A 119 19.39 7.44 -21.64
CA SER A 119 20.66 6.73 -21.79
C SER A 119 21.84 7.57 -21.27
N ASP A 120 22.96 6.91 -20.95
CA ASP A 120 24.22 7.60 -20.62
C ASP A 120 24.66 8.56 -21.74
N LYS A 121 24.34 8.20 -22.99
CA LYS A 121 24.59 9.05 -24.16
C LYS A 121 23.78 10.35 -24.07
N ASP A 122 22.51 10.29 -23.71
CA ASP A 122 21.66 11.49 -23.59
C ASP A 122 22.20 12.44 -22.52
N ILE A 123 22.64 11.89 -21.39
CA ILE A 123 23.21 12.66 -20.27
C ILE A 123 24.54 13.28 -20.68
N ARG A 124 25.40 12.53 -21.38
CA ARG A 124 26.68 13.03 -21.91
C ARG A 124 26.48 14.10 -22.97
N ASP A 125 25.56 13.90 -23.90
CA ASP A 125 25.21 14.89 -24.94
C ASP A 125 24.71 16.20 -24.31
N PHE A 126 23.93 16.13 -23.23
CA PHE A 126 23.51 17.32 -22.50
C PHE A 126 24.71 18.03 -21.86
N TYR A 127 25.60 17.32 -21.19
CA TYR A 127 26.80 17.91 -20.59
C TYR A 127 27.67 18.61 -21.64
N GLU A 128 27.95 17.94 -22.77
CA GLU A 128 28.78 18.48 -23.84
C GLU A 128 28.20 19.75 -24.46
N LYS A 129 26.88 19.78 -24.68
CA LYS A 129 26.17 20.96 -25.22
C LYS A 129 26.11 22.13 -24.24
N ASN A 130 26.17 21.86 -22.93
CA ASN A 130 26.03 22.86 -21.88
C ASN A 130 27.31 23.00 -21.05
N LYS A 131 28.50 22.72 -21.61
CA LYS A 131 29.79 22.75 -20.90
C LYS A 131 30.05 24.03 -20.11
N ALA A 132 29.57 25.17 -20.60
CA ALA A 132 29.71 26.46 -19.94
C ALA A 132 29.02 26.49 -18.56
N ASP A 133 27.90 25.79 -18.38
CA ASP A 133 27.16 25.71 -17.12
C ASP A 133 27.95 24.94 -16.03
N PHE A 134 28.97 24.19 -16.43
CA PHE A 134 29.83 23.39 -15.56
C PHE A 134 31.23 23.99 -15.39
N THR A 135 31.47 25.22 -15.88
CA THR A 135 32.75 25.91 -15.70
C THR A 135 32.70 26.78 -14.45
N VAL A 136 33.56 26.46 -13.47
CA VAL A 136 33.71 27.23 -12.23
C VAL A 136 35.13 27.80 -12.20
N GLN A 137 35.26 29.12 -12.08
CA GLN A 137 36.56 29.82 -12.06
C GLN A 137 37.47 29.45 -13.25
N GLY A 138 36.90 29.33 -14.45
CA GLY A 138 37.64 28.99 -15.67
C GLY A 138 38.02 27.50 -15.80
N LYS A 139 37.61 26.64 -14.86
CA LYS A 139 37.82 25.19 -14.94
C LYS A 139 36.49 24.46 -15.11
N THR A 140 36.38 23.66 -16.17
CA THR A 140 35.21 22.83 -16.40
C THR A 140 35.26 21.58 -15.52
N VAL A 141 34.17 21.33 -14.79
CA VAL A 141 34.04 20.14 -13.95
C VAL A 141 33.81 18.91 -14.83
N GLU A 142 34.68 17.91 -14.70
CA GLU A 142 34.60 16.65 -15.45
C GLU A 142 33.23 15.97 -15.39
N PHE A 143 32.81 15.39 -16.51
CA PHE A 143 31.50 14.73 -16.66
C PHE A 143 31.21 13.71 -15.55
N GLU A 144 32.18 12.84 -15.22
CA GLU A 144 31.98 11.79 -14.21
C GLU A 144 31.64 12.35 -12.82
N LYS A 145 32.06 13.58 -12.51
CA LYS A 145 31.74 14.24 -11.21
C LYS A 145 30.32 14.81 -11.17
N VAL A 146 29.72 15.08 -12.32
CA VAL A 146 28.38 15.67 -12.44
C VAL A 146 27.36 14.69 -13.03
N ARG A 147 27.79 13.53 -13.51
CA ARG A 147 26.94 12.54 -14.20
C ARG A 147 25.70 12.19 -13.41
N ASP A 148 25.83 11.78 -12.16
CA ASP A 148 24.68 11.30 -11.36
C ASP A 148 23.71 12.44 -11.04
N MET A 149 24.23 13.63 -10.75
CA MET A 149 23.42 14.83 -10.57
C MET A 149 22.65 15.19 -11.85
N LEU A 150 23.31 15.11 -13.01
CA LEU A 150 22.69 15.34 -14.31
C LEU A 150 21.66 14.25 -14.64
N ALA A 151 21.98 12.99 -14.39
CA ALA A 151 21.05 11.87 -14.59
C ALA A 151 19.76 12.10 -13.80
N GLN A 152 19.87 12.43 -12.50
CA GLN A 152 18.72 12.72 -11.65
C GLN A 152 17.93 13.94 -12.14
N ARG A 153 18.61 15.05 -12.43
CA ARG A 153 17.96 16.29 -12.89
C ARG A 153 17.25 16.08 -14.23
N LEU A 154 17.94 15.51 -15.22
CA LEU A 154 17.40 15.32 -16.56
C LEU A 154 16.28 14.29 -16.55
N THR A 155 16.38 13.22 -15.74
CA THR A 155 15.29 12.25 -15.57
C THR A 155 14.05 12.93 -14.99
N ALA A 156 14.20 13.72 -13.92
CA ALA A 156 13.08 14.45 -13.33
C ALA A 156 12.45 15.47 -14.31
N GLN A 157 13.29 16.17 -15.09
CA GLN A 157 12.82 17.08 -16.13
C GLN A 157 12.05 16.33 -17.24
N LYS A 158 12.58 15.19 -17.69
CA LYS A 158 11.95 14.37 -18.73
C LYS A 158 10.63 13.77 -18.24
N GLN A 159 10.60 13.23 -17.03
CA GLN A 159 9.37 12.73 -16.40
C GLN A 159 8.32 13.84 -16.30
N LYS A 160 8.70 15.05 -15.90
CA LYS A 160 7.78 16.20 -15.84
C LYS A 160 7.23 16.54 -17.23
N GLU A 161 8.08 16.62 -18.25
CA GLU A 161 7.67 16.89 -19.63
C GLU A 161 6.68 15.84 -20.14
N VAL A 162 6.99 14.55 -19.95
CA VAL A 162 6.13 13.43 -20.35
C VAL A 162 4.82 13.47 -19.57
N PHE A 163 4.86 13.75 -18.27
CA PHE A 163 3.67 13.89 -17.42
C PHE A 163 2.76 15.01 -17.88
N ASP A 164 3.29 16.22 -18.05
CA ASP A 164 2.51 17.39 -18.46
C ASP A 164 1.87 17.13 -19.83
N GLY A 165 2.63 16.59 -20.79
CA GLY A 165 2.11 16.23 -22.12
C GLY A 165 1.02 15.16 -22.06
N TYR A 166 1.21 14.12 -21.25
CA TYR A 166 0.24 13.05 -21.07
C TYR A 166 -1.06 13.57 -20.44
N VAL A 167 -0.96 14.35 -19.36
CA VAL A 167 -2.12 14.95 -18.68
C VAL A 167 -2.87 15.94 -19.59
N GLU A 168 -2.17 16.77 -20.34
CA GLU A 168 -2.82 17.68 -21.30
C GLU A 168 -3.57 16.92 -22.40
N ASN A 169 -3.03 15.80 -22.88
CA ASN A 169 -3.73 14.93 -23.83
C ASN A 169 -4.97 14.25 -23.20
N LEU A 170 -4.88 13.84 -21.93
CA LEU A 170 -6.05 13.34 -21.20
C LEU A 170 -7.11 14.44 -21.02
N LYS A 171 -6.72 15.66 -20.64
CA LYS A 171 -7.69 16.76 -20.50
C LYS A 171 -8.45 17.07 -21.79
N LYS A 172 -7.82 16.91 -22.95
CA LYS A 172 -8.46 17.11 -24.26
C LYS A 172 -9.39 15.97 -24.65
N SER A 173 -9.11 14.74 -24.22
CA SER A 173 -9.87 13.55 -24.60
C SER A 173 -11.01 13.21 -23.64
N TYR A 174 -10.96 13.70 -22.40
CA TYR A 174 -11.97 13.43 -21.38
C TYR A 174 -12.93 14.61 -21.25
N LYS A 175 -14.22 14.31 -21.04
CA LYS A 175 -15.22 15.32 -20.68
C LYS A 175 -14.95 15.78 -19.25
N ILE A 176 -14.51 17.03 -19.10
CA ILE A 176 -14.23 17.65 -17.81
C ILE A 176 -15.22 18.80 -17.62
N ASP A 177 -16.05 18.70 -16.58
CA ASP A 177 -16.93 19.78 -16.13
C ASP A 177 -16.37 20.36 -14.81
N VAL A 178 -16.09 21.66 -14.80
CA VAL A 178 -15.49 22.36 -13.66
C VAL A 178 -16.42 23.46 -13.18
N ASN A 179 -17.00 23.24 -11.99
CA ASN A 179 -17.82 24.25 -11.33
C ASN A 179 -16.94 25.34 -10.68
N LYS A 180 -16.60 26.38 -11.45
CA LYS A 180 -15.73 27.49 -11.01
C LYS A 180 -16.35 28.31 -9.87
N GLU A 181 -17.66 28.47 -9.84
CA GLU A 181 -18.37 29.21 -8.79
C GLU A 181 -18.25 28.51 -7.44
N ALA A 182 -18.48 27.19 -7.41
CA ALA A 182 -18.30 26.38 -6.21
C ALA A 182 -16.86 26.45 -5.68
N ILE A 183 -15.87 26.41 -6.58
CA ILE A 183 -14.45 26.55 -6.22
C ILE A 183 -14.18 27.93 -5.59
N ALA A 184 -14.64 29.03 -6.21
CA ALA A 184 -14.47 30.38 -5.68
C ALA A 184 -15.14 30.57 -4.31
N GLY A 185 -16.27 29.90 -4.07
CA GLY A 185 -16.95 29.89 -2.77
C GLY A 185 -16.15 29.22 -1.65
N LEU A 186 -15.34 28.20 -1.96
CA LEU A 186 -14.48 27.53 -0.97
C LEU A 186 -13.34 28.45 -0.49
N SER A 187 -12.75 29.25 -1.38
CA SER A 187 -11.70 30.21 -1.03
C SER A 187 -12.19 31.28 -0.05
N LYS A 188 -13.35 31.87 -0.32
CA LYS A 188 -13.94 32.91 0.55
C LYS A 188 -14.30 32.38 1.94
N LYS A 189 -14.81 31.14 2.03
CA LYS A 189 -15.15 30.49 3.31
C LYS A 189 -13.91 30.14 4.15
N ALA A 190 -12.78 29.90 3.51
CA ALA A 190 -11.51 29.68 4.20
C ALA A 190 -10.89 30.99 4.71
N GLU A 191 -11.14 32.12 4.03
CA GLU A 191 -10.72 33.45 4.45
C GLU A 191 -11.55 33.97 5.65
N THR A 192 -12.88 33.82 5.62
CA THR A 192 -13.74 34.24 6.74
C THR A 192 -13.48 33.45 8.03
N LYS A 193 -13.19 32.14 7.94
CA LYS A 193 -12.76 31.34 9.10
C LYS A 193 -11.42 31.76 9.70
N LYS A 194 -10.54 32.41 8.92
CA LYS A 194 -9.27 32.95 9.44
C LYS A 194 -9.46 34.31 10.12
N GLU A 195 -10.52 35.05 9.81
CA GLU A 195 -10.85 36.32 10.46
C GLU A 195 -11.60 36.12 11.79
N GLU A 196 -12.51 35.15 11.90
CA GLU A 196 -13.22 34.83 13.16
C GLU A 196 -12.28 34.31 14.28
N VAL A 197 -11.10 33.78 13.95
CA VAL A 197 -10.11 33.30 14.93
C VAL A 197 -9.20 34.43 15.45
N LYS A 198 -9.30 35.66 14.90
CA LYS A 198 -8.47 36.81 15.32
C LYS A 198 -9.07 37.68 16.43
N GLU A 199 -10.25 37.36 16.97
CA GLU A 199 -10.69 37.99 18.21
C GLU A 199 -9.83 37.48 19.39
N PRO A 200 -9.27 38.35 20.24
CA PRO A 200 -8.35 37.93 21.29
C PRO A 200 -9.13 37.15 22.35
N VAL A 201 -8.82 35.86 22.50
CA VAL A 201 -9.13 35.11 23.71
C VAL A 201 -8.43 35.83 24.86
N LYS A 202 -9.19 36.62 25.63
CA LYS A 202 -8.73 37.13 26.92
C LYS A 202 -8.33 35.92 27.76
N GLU A 203 -7.03 35.82 28.09
CA GLU A 203 -6.51 34.84 29.02
C GLU A 203 -7.30 34.91 30.34
N ALA A 204 -8.06 33.86 30.64
CA ALA A 204 -8.57 33.62 31.97
C ALA A 204 -7.44 32.94 32.78
N PRO A 205 -7.16 33.38 34.01
CA PRO A 205 -6.05 32.84 34.79
C PRO A 205 -6.33 31.38 35.18
N MET A 206 -5.35 30.51 34.93
CA MET A 206 -5.31 29.14 35.45
C MET A 206 -5.43 29.19 36.98
N LYS A 207 -6.55 28.68 37.51
CA LYS A 207 -6.63 28.29 38.91
C LYS A 207 -5.94 26.93 39.05
N GLU A 208 -4.85 26.89 39.79
CA GLU A 208 -4.26 25.65 40.28
C GLU A 208 -5.29 24.92 41.16
N GLU A 209 -5.64 23.69 40.79
CA GLU A 209 -6.30 22.75 41.69
C GLU A 209 -5.24 21.91 42.42
N PRO A 210 -5.35 21.70 43.74
CA PRO A 210 -4.35 20.99 44.50
C PRO A 210 -4.46 19.48 44.29
N VAL A 211 -3.30 18.84 44.07
CA VAL A 211 -3.13 17.39 44.03
C VAL A 211 -3.55 16.80 45.39
N LYS A 212 -4.60 15.97 45.40
CA LYS A 212 -4.98 15.16 46.56
C LYS A 212 -4.02 13.97 46.68
N GLU A 213 -3.21 14.01 47.73
CA GLU A 213 -2.38 12.92 48.20
C GLU A 213 -3.26 11.87 48.90
N GLU A 214 -3.49 10.72 48.26
CA GLU A 214 -4.28 9.64 48.85
C GLU A 214 -3.38 8.72 49.68
N LYS A 215 -3.56 8.81 51.00
CA LYS A 215 -2.82 8.07 52.04
C LYS A 215 -3.08 6.57 51.94
N LYS A 216 -2.01 5.79 51.82
CA LYS A 216 -1.99 4.33 51.94
C LYS A 216 -2.32 3.91 53.38
N ALA A 217 -3.41 3.17 53.57
CA ALA A 217 -3.82 2.61 54.85
C ALA A 217 -2.91 1.43 55.28
N PRO A 218 -2.63 1.24 56.58
CA PRO A 218 -1.88 0.09 57.08
C PRO A 218 -2.81 -1.11 57.36
N SER A 219 -2.47 -2.28 56.83
CA SER A 219 -3.09 -3.55 57.21
C SER A 219 -2.43 -4.10 58.49
N LYS A 220 -3.18 -4.05 59.58
CA LYS A 220 -3.08 -4.89 60.79
C LYS A 220 -4.01 -6.09 60.54
N GLU A 221 -3.83 -7.35 60.95
CA GLU A 221 -2.92 -8.09 61.82
C GLU A 221 -3.35 -9.58 61.72
N LYS A 222 -2.46 -10.56 61.87
CA LYS A 222 -2.56 -11.60 62.92
C LYS A 222 -1.45 -12.66 62.80
N PRO A 223 -0.77 -12.99 63.92
CA PRO A 223 0.03 -14.19 64.02
C PRO A 223 -0.86 -15.38 64.40
N LYS A 224 -0.56 -16.56 63.87
CA LYS A 224 -0.98 -17.83 64.48
C LYS A 224 0.27 -18.63 64.79
N LYS A 225 0.26 -19.16 66.02
CA LYS A 225 1.18 -20.14 66.61
C LYS A 225 1.46 -21.30 65.67
#